data_AF-A0A7S1C2Y9-F1
#
_entry.id   AF-A0A7S1C2Y9-F1
#
_cell.length_a   1.000
_cell.length_b   1.000
_cell.length_c   1.000
_cell.angle_alpha   90.00
_cell.angle_beta   90.00
_cell.angle_gamma   90.00
#
_symmetry.space_group_name_H-M   'P 1'
#
loop_
_entity.id
_entity.type
_entity.pdbx_description
1 polymer ?
#
loop_
_entity_poly.entity_id
_entity_poly.type
_entity_poly.pdbx_seq_one_letter_code
_entity_poly.pdbx_strand_id
1 'polypeptide(L)'
;GRRRGGGGGPRLWDERTGEPLLPATAEESRPLLFFWNVGNMHWNLLRVLRGRRPELEIYEPMGRPVSRQRDGVLSARSLPRCVVTWLDAVCSLGEGGGSWGSRALSAITIKHQVTGFDCGVACLLYAEKCAQRQAREDVEAWTDQADITAFRRTLQDFFETIADPDLTA
;
A
#
# COMPACT_ATOMS: atom_id res chain seq x y z
N GLY A 1 6.82 2.51 45.19
CA GLY A 1 7.25 3.20 43.96
C GLY A 1 6.27 2.91 42.86
N ARG A 2 5.56 3.93 42.35
CA ARG A 2 4.60 3.82 41.25
C ARG A 2 5.32 3.43 39.96
N ARG A 3 5.03 2.25 39.41
CA ARG A 3 5.34 1.95 38.00
C ARG A 3 4.45 2.86 37.14
N ARG A 4 5.06 3.77 36.37
CA ARG A 4 4.36 4.54 35.35
C ARG A 4 3.87 3.55 34.29
N GLY A 5 2.55 3.48 34.11
CA GLY A 5 1.93 2.77 32.99
C GLY A 5 2.28 3.50 31.70
N GLY A 6 3.06 2.83 30.84
CA GLY A 6 3.20 3.24 29.45
C GLY A 6 1.94 2.83 28.70
N GLY A 7 1.29 3.80 28.06
CA GLY A 7 0.03 3.64 27.31
C GLY A 7 0.07 2.45 26.35
N GLY A 8 -0.61 1.38 26.74
CA GLY A 8 -0.82 0.19 25.92
C GLY A 8 -1.98 0.44 24.95
N GLY A 9 -1.73 1.22 23.89
CA GLY A 9 -2.63 1.22 22.75
C GLY A 9 -2.71 -0.18 22.11
N PRO A 10 -3.78 -0.49 21.37
CA PRO A 10 -3.89 -1.75 20.65
C PRO A 10 -2.66 -1.93 19.74
N ARG A 11 -1.96 -3.06 19.89
CA ARG A 11 -0.83 -3.46 19.05
C ARG A 11 -1.26 -4.60 18.14
N LEU A 12 -0.63 -4.68 16.96
CA LEU A 12 -0.84 -5.77 16.01
C LEU A 12 0.14 -6.91 16.33
N TRP A 13 -0.35 -8.14 16.36
CA TRP A 13 0.43 -9.33 16.73
C TRP A 13 0.22 -10.43 15.69
N ASP A 14 1.27 -11.17 15.40
CA ASP A 14 1.21 -12.37 14.58
C ASP A 14 0.66 -13.49 15.47
N GLU A 15 -0.53 -14.00 15.15
CA GLU A 15 -1.19 -15.05 15.95
C GLU A 15 -0.38 -16.35 16.01
N ARG A 16 0.41 -16.65 14.97
CA ARG A 16 1.22 -17.86 14.91
C ARG A 16 2.48 -17.76 15.76
N THR A 17 3.12 -16.59 15.79
CA THR A 17 4.40 -16.41 16.48
C THR A 17 4.27 -15.71 17.83
N GLY A 18 3.16 -15.03 18.09
CA GLY A 18 2.96 -14.17 19.26
C GLY A 18 3.76 -12.85 19.20
N GLU A 19 4.53 -12.64 18.14
CA GLU A 19 5.38 -11.47 17.98
C GLU A 19 4.60 -10.26 17.46
N PRO A 20 4.99 -9.02 17.79
CA PRO A 20 4.40 -7.83 17.18
C PRO A 20 4.55 -7.87 15.65
N LEU A 21 3.45 -7.75 14.91
CA LEU A 21 3.47 -7.64 13.44
C LEU A 21 4.14 -6.35 12.96
N LEU A 22 4.16 -5.33 13.81
CA LEU A 22 4.81 -4.06 13.53
C LEU A 22 6.18 -4.04 14.23
N PRO A 23 7.31 -3.94 13.50
CA PRO A 23 8.64 -3.84 14.10
C PRO A 23 8.72 -2.67 15.07
N ALA A 24 9.51 -2.86 16.13
CA ALA A 24 9.66 -1.89 17.22
C ALA A 24 10.37 -0.59 16.80
N THR A 25 11.09 -0.60 15.67
CA THR A 25 11.86 0.54 15.19
C THR A 25 11.49 0.93 13.75
N ALA A 26 11.62 2.23 13.45
CA ALA A 26 11.30 2.80 12.14
C ALA A 26 12.30 2.38 11.04
N GLU A 27 13.51 1.95 11.39
CA GLU A 27 14.59 1.60 10.45
C GLU A 27 14.43 0.17 9.88
N GLU A 28 13.65 -0.69 10.55
CA GLU A 28 13.32 -2.06 10.11
C GLU A 28 11.93 -2.15 9.45
N SER A 29 11.23 -1.03 9.32
CA SER A 29 9.84 -0.99 8.87
C SER A 29 9.71 -1.38 7.39
N ARG A 30 9.37 -2.65 7.13
CA ARG A 30 8.72 -3.06 5.87
C ARG A 30 7.44 -2.23 5.67
N PRO A 31 7.12 -1.85 4.43
CA PRO A 31 5.88 -1.13 4.14
C PRO A 31 4.68 -2.01 4.49
N LEU A 32 3.62 -1.41 5.05
CA LEU A 32 2.32 -2.07 5.10
C LEU A 32 1.58 -1.78 3.80
N LEU A 33 1.00 -2.81 3.20
CA LEU A 33 0.25 -2.70 1.96
C LEU A 33 -1.21 -3.05 2.21
N PHE A 34 -2.13 -2.19 1.76
CA PHE A 34 -3.56 -2.46 1.80
C PHE A 34 -4.11 -2.45 0.38
N PHE A 35 -4.69 -3.57 -0.04
CA PHE A 35 -5.49 -3.62 -1.26
C PHE A 35 -6.88 -3.11 -0.95
N TRP A 36 -7.29 -2.07 -1.67
CA TRP A 36 -8.57 -1.41 -1.46
C TRP A 36 -9.44 -1.56 -2.69
N ASN A 37 -10.57 -2.22 -2.52
CA ASN A 37 -11.57 -2.35 -3.56
C ASN A 37 -12.61 -1.23 -3.43
N VAL A 38 -12.67 -0.35 -4.44
CA VAL A 38 -13.68 0.69 -4.57
C VAL A 38 -14.93 0.12 -5.22
N GLY A 39 -15.94 -0.15 -4.41
CA GLY A 39 -17.31 -0.46 -4.88
C GLY A 39 -17.43 -1.73 -5.72
N ASN A 40 -16.55 -2.71 -5.52
CA ASN A 40 -16.42 -3.93 -6.33
C ASN A 40 -16.10 -3.68 -7.82
N MET A 41 -15.53 -2.52 -8.16
CA MET A 41 -15.28 -2.11 -9.54
C MET A 41 -13.83 -1.75 -9.83
N HIS A 42 -13.09 -1.24 -8.85
CA HIS A 42 -11.73 -0.76 -9.07
C HIS A 42 -10.82 -1.08 -7.89
N TRP A 43 -9.60 -1.52 -8.16
CA TRP A 43 -8.59 -1.79 -7.16
C TRP A 43 -7.58 -0.66 -7.09
N ASN A 44 -7.36 -0.18 -5.86
CA ASN A 44 -6.27 0.72 -5.49
C ASN A 44 -5.38 0.02 -4.46
N LEU A 45 -4.17 0.55 -4.26
CA LEU A 45 -3.26 0.08 -3.22
C LEU A 45 -2.79 1.24 -2.35
N LEU A 46 -2.77 1.03 -1.03
CA LEU A 46 -2.20 1.97 -0.07
C LEU A 46 -0.88 1.42 0.47
N ARG A 47 0.18 2.22 0.42
CA ARG A 47 1.49 1.90 1.00
C ARG A 47 1.72 2.79 2.22
N VAL A 48 1.97 2.17 3.36
CA VAL A 48 2.28 2.88 4.62
C VAL A 48 3.77 2.82 4.87
N LEU A 49 4.42 3.98 4.85
CA LEU A 49 5.82 4.17 5.19
C LEU A 49 5.90 4.76 6.61
N ARG A 50 6.52 4.03 7.55
CA ARG A 50 6.60 4.42 8.98
C ARG A 50 7.98 4.96 9.38
N GLY A 51 8.79 5.37 8.40
CA GLY A 51 10.14 5.87 8.61
C GLY A 51 10.17 7.24 9.32
N ARG A 52 11.36 7.89 9.31
CA ARG A 52 11.54 9.24 9.86
C ARG A 52 10.59 10.29 9.27
N ARG A 53 10.14 10.05 8.03
CA ARG A 53 9.09 10.82 7.35
C ARG A 53 7.94 9.87 7.05
N PRO A 54 6.92 9.80 7.93
CA PRO A 54 5.81 8.90 7.74
C PRO A 54 4.91 9.39 6.61
N GLU A 55 4.59 8.49 5.69
CA GLU A 55 3.84 8.77 4.47
C GLU A 55 2.81 7.67 4.19
N LEU A 56 1.65 8.08 3.70
CA LEU A 56 0.58 7.18 3.24
C LEU A 56 0.40 7.39 1.73
N GLU A 57 1.00 6.53 0.92
CA GLU A 57 0.91 6.64 -0.53
C GLU A 57 -0.32 5.90 -1.04
N ILE A 58 -1.08 6.51 -1.95
CA ILE A 58 -2.18 5.87 -2.66
C ILE A 58 -1.78 5.66 -4.11
N TYR A 59 -1.72 4.41 -4.52
CA TYR A 59 -1.57 3.99 -5.90
C TYR A 59 -2.95 3.76 -6.53
N GLU A 60 -3.30 4.63 -7.47
CA GLU A 60 -4.47 4.50 -8.34
C GLU A 60 -3.96 4.25 -9.77
N PRO A 61 -4.04 3.01 -10.30
CA PRO A 61 -3.39 2.63 -11.56
C PRO A 61 -3.76 3.48 -12.78
N MET A 62 -4.98 4.04 -12.77
CA MET A 62 -5.46 4.91 -13.84
C MET A 62 -4.93 6.36 -13.75
N GLY A 63 -4.08 6.64 -12.76
CA GLY A 63 -3.56 7.96 -12.47
C GLY A 63 -4.60 8.90 -11.87
N ARG A 64 -4.22 10.15 -11.61
CA ARG A 64 -5.19 11.18 -11.23
C ARG A 64 -5.74 11.86 -12.48
N PRO A 65 -7.06 12.09 -12.58
CA PRO A 65 -7.61 12.99 -13.58
C PRO A 65 -6.92 14.36 -13.50
N VAL A 66 -6.55 14.95 -14.63
CA VAL A 66 -5.84 16.25 -14.71
C VAL A 66 -6.54 17.35 -13.90
N SER A 67 -7.88 17.31 -13.80
CA SER A 67 -8.67 18.24 -13.00
C SER A 67 -8.43 18.15 -11.49
N ARG A 68 -7.86 17.06 -10.98
CA ARG A 68 -7.57 16.79 -9.57
C ARG A 68 -6.08 16.84 -9.22
N GLN A 69 -5.22 17.19 -10.18
CA GLN A 69 -3.77 17.34 -9.95
C GLN A 69 -3.41 18.71 -9.34
N ARG A 70 -4.24 19.76 -9.54
CA ARG A 70 -3.87 21.16 -9.25
C ARG A 70 -3.51 21.46 -7.79
N ASP A 71 -4.06 20.73 -6.82
CA ASP A 71 -3.84 21.06 -5.40
C ASP A 71 -2.93 20.05 -4.69
N GLY A 72 -2.51 18.95 -5.33
CA GLY A 72 -1.71 17.88 -4.72
C GLY A 72 -2.42 17.07 -3.62
N VAL A 73 -3.37 17.69 -2.91
CA VAL A 73 -4.14 17.12 -1.81
C VAL A 73 -5.10 16.04 -2.32
N LEU A 74 -5.05 14.86 -1.68
CA LEU A 74 -6.03 13.81 -1.92
C LEU A 74 -7.40 14.23 -1.41
N SER A 75 -8.45 14.00 -2.20
CA SER A 75 -9.79 14.10 -1.68
C SER A 75 -9.98 13.09 -0.55
N ALA A 76 -10.66 13.50 0.53
CA ALA A 76 -11.07 12.58 1.59
C ALA A 76 -11.94 11.41 1.08
N ARG A 77 -12.50 11.50 -0.13
CA ARG A 77 -13.22 10.40 -0.80
C ARG A 77 -12.31 9.34 -1.42
N SER A 78 -11.07 9.70 -1.76
CA SER A 78 -10.07 8.78 -2.31
C SER A 78 -9.38 7.96 -1.22
N LEU A 79 -9.56 8.35 0.06
CA LEU A 79 -8.97 7.69 1.21
C LEU A 79 -9.99 6.78 1.92
N PRO A 80 -9.66 5.50 2.13
CA PRO A 80 -10.46 4.62 2.97
C PRO A 80 -10.41 5.00 4.45
N ARG A 81 -11.48 5.64 4.93
CA ARG A 81 -11.57 6.13 6.32
C ARG A 81 -11.32 5.04 7.36
N CYS A 82 -11.76 3.81 7.11
CA CYS A 82 -11.53 2.70 8.03
C CYS A 82 -10.05 2.34 8.18
N VAL A 83 -9.28 2.37 7.08
CA VAL A 83 -7.83 2.13 7.12
C VAL A 83 -7.13 3.26 7.86
N VAL A 84 -7.48 4.52 7.60
CA VAL A 84 -6.92 5.68 8.32
C VAL A 84 -7.23 5.60 9.81
N THR A 85 -8.49 5.33 10.17
CA THR A 85 -8.91 5.19 11.57
C THR A 85 -8.16 4.07 12.27
N TRP A 86 -8.00 2.93 11.61
CA TRP A 86 -7.25 1.80 12.14
C TRP A 86 -5.76 2.15 12.33
N LEU A 87 -5.13 2.79 11.33
CA LEU A 87 -3.73 3.22 11.40
C LEU A 87 -3.50 4.22 12.53
N ASP A 88 -4.40 5.20 12.71
CA ASP A 88 -4.32 6.18 13.80
C ASP A 88 -4.40 5.51 15.19
N ALA A 89 -5.13 4.39 15.30
CA ALA A 89 -5.27 3.65 16.55
C ALA A 89 -4.09 2.71 16.85
N VAL A 90 -3.56 2.00 15.84
CA VAL A 90 -2.55 0.94 16.05
C VAL A 90 -1.12 1.37 15.75
N CYS A 91 -0.94 2.49 15.03
CA CYS A 91 0.34 3.00 14.58
C CYS A 91 0.36 4.53 14.60
N SER A 92 -0.02 5.13 15.73
CA SER A 92 -0.11 6.59 15.88
C SER A 92 1.20 7.31 15.54
N LEU A 93 1.12 8.51 14.97
CA LEU A 93 2.28 9.33 14.60
C LEU A 93 2.96 10.06 15.79
N GLY A 94 2.58 9.71 17.03
CA GLY A 94 3.07 10.37 18.25
C GLY A 94 2.43 11.72 18.54
N GLU A 95 2.82 12.34 19.65
CA GLU A 95 2.33 13.66 20.05
C GLU A 95 2.68 14.72 18.99
N GLY A 96 1.67 15.44 18.49
CA GLY A 96 1.83 16.45 17.45
C GLY A 96 1.97 15.91 16.01
N GLY A 97 2.01 14.58 15.82
CA GLY A 97 2.20 13.96 14.50
C GLY A 97 1.00 14.04 13.55
N GLY A 98 -0.20 14.25 14.10
CA GLY A 98 -1.47 14.31 13.37
C GLY A 98 -2.07 12.93 13.06
N SER A 99 -3.00 12.90 12.09
CA SER A 99 -3.60 11.66 11.56
C SER A 99 -2.84 11.19 10.32
N TRP A 100 -2.81 9.88 10.05
CA TRP A 100 -2.32 9.33 8.79
C TRP A 100 -3.00 9.93 7.55
N GLY A 101 -4.24 10.39 7.67
CA GLY A 101 -4.93 11.08 6.59
C GLY A 101 -4.22 12.37 6.15
N SER A 102 -3.54 13.08 7.06
CA SER A 102 -2.77 14.28 6.70
C SER A 102 -1.39 13.98 6.10
N ARG A 103 -0.97 12.70 6.14
CA ARG A 103 0.26 12.19 5.50
C ARG A 103 -0.01 11.54 4.15
N ALA A 104 -1.25 11.60 3.69
CA ALA A 104 -1.67 10.91 2.48
C ALA A 104 -1.28 11.68 1.21
N LEU A 105 -0.75 10.97 0.22
CA LEU A 105 -0.37 11.51 -1.09
C LEU A 105 -0.62 10.52 -2.24
N SER A 106 -0.59 10.99 -3.49
CA SER A 106 -0.59 10.09 -4.65
C SER A 106 0.78 9.44 -4.78
N ALA A 107 0.82 8.12 -4.84
CA ALA A 107 2.02 7.40 -5.25
C ALA A 107 2.43 7.80 -6.66
N ILE A 108 1.46 7.77 -7.58
CA ILE A 108 1.62 8.11 -8.99
C ILE A 108 0.60 9.17 -9.39
N THR A 109 0.96 10.02 -10.33
CA THR A 109 0.12 11.10 -10.87
C THR A 109 -0.26 10.85 -12.32
N ILE A 110 0.55 10.12 -13.07
CA ILE A 110 0.27 9.68 -14.45
C ILE A 110 -0.49 8.35 -14.49
N LYS A 111 -1.01 8.02 -15.66
CA LYS A 111 -1.77 6.80 -15.91
C LYS A 111 -0.83 5.66 -16.31
N HIS A 112 -0.72 4.62 -15.47
CA HIS A 112 0.03 3.40 -15.80
C HIS A 112 -0.85 2.37 -16.53
N GLN A 113 -2.08 2.17 -16.05
CA GLN A 113 -3.05 1.27 -16.64
C GLN A 113 -3.90 1.99 -17.68
N VAL A 114 -3.99 1.44 -18.90
CA VAL A 114 -4.89 1.93 -19.97
C VAL A 114 -6.06 1.01 -20.26
N THR A 115 -6.01 -0.26 -19.85
CA THR A 115 -7.12 -1.22 -20.03
C THR A 115 -8.21 -1.03 -18.97
N GLY A 116 -9.38 -1.66 -19.16
CA GLY A 116 -10.48 -1.61 -18.19
C GLY A 116 -10.41 -2.64 -17.05
N PHE A 117 -9.47 -3.59 -17.11
CA PHE A 117 -9.50 -4.80 -16.26
C PHE A 117 -8.19 -5.07 -15.49
N ASP A 118 -7.08 -4.42 -15.80
CA ASP A 118 -5.80 -4.73 -15.16
C ASP A 118 -5.58 -4.07 -13.78
N CYS A 119 -6.56 -3.36 -13.20
CA CYS A 119 -6.34 -2.59 -11.96
C CYS A 119 -5.85 -3.43 -10.78
N GLY A 120 -6.34 -4.66 -10.63
CA GLY A 120 -5.86 -5.60 -9.62
C GLY A 120 -4.41 -6.03 -9.89
N VAL A 121 -4.07 -6.35 -11.14
CA VAL A 121 -2.70 -6.74 -11.53
C VAL A 121 -1.73 -5.58 -11.35
N ALA A 122 -2.12 -4.37 -11.73
CA ALA A 122 -1.32 -3.17 -11.54
C ALA A 122 -1.02 -2.94 -10.05
N CYS A 123 -1.99 -3.16 -9.16
CA CYS A 123 -1.78 -3.09 -7.72
C CYS A 123 -0.80 -4.17 -7.23
N LEU A 124 -0.89 -5.40 -7.75
CA LEU A 124 0.04 -6.48 -7.39
C LEU A 124 1.47 -6.19 -7.88
N LEU A 125 1.63 -5.65 -9.10
CA LEU A 125 2.94 -5.21 -9.60
C LEU A 125 3.50 -4.09 -8.72
N TYR A 126 2.67 -3.10 -8.36
CA TYR A 126 3.10 -2.04 -7.45
C TYR A 126 3.50 -2.56 -6.07
N ALA A 127 2.79 -3.57 -5.54
CA ALA A 127 3.15 -4.26 -4.31
C ALA A 127 4.53 -4.95 -4.40
N GLU A 128 4.80 -5.63 -5.51
CA GLU A 128 6.10 -6.25 -5.79
C GLU A 128 7.22 -5.19 -5.80
N LYS A 129 7.01 -4.07 -6.49
CA LYS A 129 7.96 -2.94 -6.51
C LYS A 129 8.19 -2.35 -5.11
N CYS A 130 7.13 -2.26 -4.29
CA CYS A 130 7.24 -1.85 -2.89
C CYS A 130 8.06 -2.84 -2.05
N ALA A 131 7.88 -4.14 -2.26
CA ALA A 131 8.65 -5.20 -1.58
C ALA A 131 10.14 -5.13 -1.95
N GLN A 132 10.43 -4.79 -3.20
CA GLN A 132 11.78 -4.48 -3.70
C GLN A 132 12.32 -3.11 -3.23
N ARG A 133 11.57 -2.39 -2.39
CA ARG A 133 11.93 -1.08 -1.83
C ARG A 133 12.11 0.03 -2.87
N GLN A 134 11.47 -0.08 -4.04
CA GLN A 134 11.52 0.98 -5.03
C GLN A 134 10.80 2.24 -4.51
N ALA A 135 11.38 3.41 -4.84
CA ALA A 135 10.76 4.70 -4.57
C ALA A 135 9.58 4.92 -5.53
N ARG A 136 8.55 5.66 -5.09
CA ARG A 136 7.36 5.88 -5.92
C ARG A 136 7.70 6.63 -7.21
N GLU A 137 8.69 7.54 -7.17
CA GLU A 137 9.15 8.30 -8.32
C GLU A 137 9.77 7.39 -9.40
N ASP A 138 10.54 6.38 -8.98
CA ASP A 138 11.12 5.40 -9.91
C ASP A 138 10.04 4.50 -10.50
N VAL A 139 9.07 4.08 -9.68
CA VAL A 139 7.94 3.29 -10.15
C VAL A 139 7.08 4.10 -11.14
N GLU A 140 6.87 5.40 -10.88
CA GLU A 140 6.17 6.31 -11.80
C GLU A 140 6.91 6.49 -13.13
N ALA A 141 8.24 6.60 -13.09
CA ALA A 141 9.05 6.83 -14.29
C ALA A 141 9.19 5.59 -15.18
N TRP A 142 9.18 4.39 -14.60
CA TRP A 142 9.61 3.15 -15.26
C TRP A 142 8.58 2.02 -15.22
N THR A 143 7.30 2.33 -14.98
CA THR A 143 6.22 1.34 -15.06
C THR A 143 5.12 1.82 -15.99
N ASP A 144 4.76 0.99 -16.95
CA ASP A 144 3.67 1.27 -17.88
C ASP A 144 2.71 0.09 -18.06
N GLN A 145 1.81 0.20 -19.05
CA GLN A 145 0.87 -0.88 -19.37
C GLN A 145 1.58 -2.15 -19.87
N ALA A 146 2.70 -2.04 -20.58
CA ALA A 146 3.42 -3.19 -21.09
C ALA A 146 3.99 -4.00 -19.92
N ASP A 147 4.53 -3.33 -18.89
CA ASP A 147 4.98 -3.97 -17.66
C ASP A 147 3.83 -4.67 -16.92
N ILE A 148 2.68 -4.00 -16.77
CA ILE A 148 1.48 -4.59 -16.14
C ILE A 148 1.03 -5.84 -16.90
N THR A 149 1.03 -5.78 -18.23
CA THR A 149 0.61 -6.89 -19.09
C THR A 149 1.59 -8.06 -19.01
N ALA A 150 2.89 -7.78 -18.96
CA ALA A 150 3.92 -8.79 -18.76
C ALA A 150 3.78 -9.47 -17.40
N PHE A 151 3.56 -8.68 -16.33
CA PHE A 151 3.35 -9.20 -14.99
C PHE A 151 2.09 -10.07 -14.89
N ARG A 152 1.00 -9.69 -15.59
CA ARG A 152 -0.20 -10.53 -15.68
C ARG A 152 0.12 -11.92 -16.24
N ARG A 153 0.92 -11.99 -17.31
CA ARG A 153 1.34 -13.27 -17.91
C ARG A 153 2.17 -14.09 -16.93
N THR A 154 3.16 -13.48 -16.29
CA THR A 154 3.96 -14.15 -15.26
C THR A 154 3.11 -14.73 -14.13
N LEU A 155 2.10 -13.99 -13.65
CA LEU A 155 1.16 -14.50 -12.64
C LEU A 155 0.32 -15.67 -13.17
N GLN A 156 -0.16 -15.59 -14.41
CA GLN A 156 -0.92 -16.67 -15.06
C GLN A 156 -0.06 -17.95 -15.15
N ASP A 157 1.15 -17.84 -15.69
CA ASP A 157 2.09 -18.96 -15.82
C ASP A 157 2.40 -19.60 -14.45
N PHE A 158 2.60 -18.77 -13.42
CA PHE A 158 2.82 -19.23 -12.05
C PHE A 158 1.62 -20.00 -11.50
N PHE A 159 0.40 -19.47 -11.66
CA PHE A 159 -0.81 -20.13 -11.18
C PHE A 159 -1.09 -21.43 -11.93
N GLU A 160 -0.83 -21.48 -13.23
CA GLU A 160 -0.94 -22.72 -14.03
C GLU A 160 0.06 -23.78 -13.54
N THR A 161 1.31 -23.38 -13.26
CA THR A 161 2.33 -24.30 -12.76
C THR A 161 1.97 -24.90 -11.40
N ILE A 162 1.44 -24.11 -10.46
CA ILE A 162 1.07 -24.63 -9.13
C ILE A 162 -0.26 -25.39 -9.14
N ALA A 163 -1.12 -25.15 -10.13
CA ALA A 163 -2.39 -25.83 -10.28
C ALA A 163 -2.27 -27.18 -11.00
N ASP A 164 -1.13 -27.44 -11.65
CA ASP A 164 -0.82 -28.72 -12.27
C ASP A 164 -0.25 -29.71 -11.22
N PRO A 165 -1.01 -30.74 -10.82
CA PRO A 165 -0.53 -31.74 -9.87
C PRO A 165 0.62 -32.61 -10.43
N ASP A 166 0.81 -32.67 -11.75
CA ASP A 166 1.87 -33.49 -12.37
C ASP A 166 3.23 -32.78 -12.42
N LEU A 167 3.29 -31.46 -12.15
CA LEU A 167 4.53 -30.66 -12.10
C LEU A 167 5.05 -30.39 -10.68
N THR A 168 4.33 -30.83 -9.65
CA THR A 168 4.66 -30.61 -8.22
C THR A 168 5.10 -31.89 -7.48
N ALA A 169 5.23 -33.01 -8.20
CA ALA A 169 5.76 -34.30 -7.71
C ALA A 169 7.23 -34.50 -8.09
#